data_AF-R5V562-F1
#
_entry.id   AF-R5V562-F1
#
_cell.length_a   1.000
_cell.length_b   1.000
_cell.length_c   1.000
_cell.angle_alpha   90.00
_cell.angle_beta   90.00
_cell.angle_gamma   90.00
#
_symmetry.space_group_name_H-M   'P 1'
#
loop_
_entity.id
_entity.type
_entity.pdbx_description
1 polymer ?
#
loop_
_entity_poly.entity_id
_entity_poly.type
_entity_poly.pdbx_seq_one_letter_code
_entity_poly.pdbx_strand_id
1 'polypeptide(L)' 'MLSKAIQLGGSTIKSYHSAQGIDGLFQNELMVYGKKGKPCPICHQPIVKIKVSGRGTHYCPNCQKED' A
#
# COMPACT_ATOMS: atom_id res chain seq x y z
N MET A 1 1.52 9.93 -6.39
CA MET A 1 1.95 9.02 -5.32
C MET A 1 3.26 9.49 -4.67
N LEU A 2 4.37 9.60 -5.43
CA LEU A 2 5.69 9.90 -4.86
C LEU A 2 5.79 11.26 -4.13
N SER A 3 5.34 12.37 -4.74
CA SER A 3 5.45 13.70 -4.11
C SER A 3 4.71 13.79 -2.77
N LYS A 4 3.51 13.19 -2.68
CA LYS A 4 2.74 13.10 -1.43
C LYS A 4 3.44 12.22 -0.39
N ALA A 5 4.10 11.14 -0.82
CA ALA A 5 4.88 10.30 0.08
C ALA A 5 6.09 11.05 0.66
N ILE A 6 6.79 11.86 -0.14
CA ILE A 6 7.90 12.71 0.33
C ILE A 6 7.38 13.74 1.35
N GLN A 7 6.26 14.40 1.06
CA GLN A 7 5.65 15.38 1.96
C GLN A 7 5.23 14.77 3.31
N LEU A 8 4.81 13.50 3.32
CA LEU A 8 4.39 12.78 4.53
C LEU A 8 5.52 11.98 5.19
N GLY A 9 6.79 12.19 4.80
CA GLY A 9 7.93 11.51 5.43
C GLY A 9 8.05 10.02 5.10
N GLY A 10 7.45 9.57 4.00
CA GLY A 10 7.45 8.17 3.59
C GLY A 10 6.46 7.30 4.37
N SER A 11 6.61 5.98 4.29
CA SER A 11 5.76 5.02 4.99
C SER A 11 6.56 4.25 6.06
N THR A 12 6.10 4.28 7.30
CA THR A 12 6.55 3.33 8.33
C THR A 12 5.55 2.19 8.42
N ILE A 13 5.99 0.95 8.12
CA ILE A 13 5.09 -0.22 8.06
C ILE A 13 5.52 -1.34 9.02
N LYS A 14 6.82 -1.65 9.10
CA LYS A 14 7.34 -2.72 9.96
C LYS A 14 8.60 -2.34 10.70
N SER A 15 9.75 -2.34 10.02
CA SER A 15 11.07 -2.18 10.64
C SER A 15 11.79 -0.90 10.20
N TYR A 16 11.14 -0.07 9.39
CA TYR A 16 11.71 1.18 8.93
C TYR A 16 11.27 2.31 9.85
N HIS A 17 12.24 3.01 10.43
CA HIS A 17 12.07 4.26 11.15
C HIS A 17 13.08 5.26 10.57
N SER A 18 12.78 6.56 10.62
CA SER A 18 13.77 7.57 10.26
C SER A 18 14.94 7.57 11.25
N ALA A 19 16.10 8.09 10.85
CA ALA A 19 17.26 8.22 11.74
C ALA A 19 16.95 9.07 12.99
N GLN A 20 15.95 9.95 12.90
CA GLN A 20 15.45 10.80 13.97
C GLN A 20 14.36 10.13 14.82
N GLY A 21 13.99 8.88 14.51
CA GLY A 21 12.93 8.14 15.20
C GLY A 21 11.51 8.62 14.88
N ILE A 22 11.34 9.49 13.88
CA ILE A 22 10.05 9.99 13.43
C ILE A 22 9.49 9.05 12.36
N ASP A 23 8.25 8.59 12.55
CA ASP A 23 7.55 7.77 11.58
C ASP A 23 6.99 8.60 10.43
N GLY A 24 7.14 8.09 9.21
CA GLY A 24 6.40 8.59 8.07
C GLY A 24 4.90 8.30 8.24
N LEU A 25 4.05 9.04 7.52
CA LEU A 25 2.59 8.93 7.61
C LEU A 25 1.94 8.41 6.32
N PHE A 26 2.71 8.18 5.26
CA PHE A 26 2.17 7.78 3.96
C PHE A 26 1.55 6.38 3.96
N GLN A 27 1.82 5.54 4.96
CA GLN A 27 1.14 4.25 5.13
C GLN A 27 -0.38 4.39 5.23
N ASN A 28 -0.86 5.53 5.75
CA ASN A 28 -2.30 5.82 5.88
C ASN A 28 -2.96 6.09 4.52
N GLU A 29 -2.16 6.48 3.52
CA GLU A 29 -2.58 6.81 2.16
C GLU A 29 -2.52 5.60 1.21
N LEU A 30 -2.02 4.45 1.67
CA LEU A 30 -1.87 3.27 0.83
C LEU A 30 -3.24 2.72 0.43
N MET A 31 -3.51 2.65 -0.88
CA MET A 31 -4.82 2.19 -1.39
C MET A 31 -5.01 0.67 -1.24
N VAL A 32 -3.94 -0.12 -1.45
CA VAL A 32 -4.02 -1.60 -1.51
C VAL A 32 -2.97 -2.32 -0.68
N TYR A 33 -1.79 -1.74 -0.48
CA TYR A 33 -0.68 -2.43 0.20
C TYR A 33 -1.03 -2.69 1.67
N GLY A 34 -0.82 -3.94 2.14
CA GLY A 34 -1.14 -4.35 3.51
C GLY A 34 -2.64 -4.45 3.81
N LYS A 35 -3.51 -4.24 2.81
CA LYS A 35 -4.97 -4.22 2.96
C LYS A 35 -5.64 -5.51 2.46
N LYS A 36 -4.92 -6.64 2.37
CA LYS A 36 -5.51 -7.94 1.95
C LYS A 36 -6.80 -8.21 2.74
N GLY A 37 -7.89 -8.51 2.04
CA GLY A 37 -9.21 -8.80 2.61
C GLY A 37 -10.04 -7.57 3.00
N LYS A 38 -9.45 -6.37 3.06
CA LYS A 38 -10.19 -5.13 3.29
C LYS A 38 -10.88 -4.68 1.99
N PRO A 39 -12.00 -3.94 2.09
CA PRO A 39 -12.69 -3.42 0.91
C PRO A 39 -11.80 -2.43 0.14
N CYS A 40 -11.82 -2.53 -1.18
CA CYS A 40 -11.20 -1.54 -2.05
C CYS A 40 -11.84 -0.17 -1.81
N PRO A 41 -11.06 0.91 -1.65
CA PRO A 41 -11.60 2.25 -1.43
C PRO A 41 -12.36 2.84 -2.65
N ILE A 42 -12.32 2.16 -3.80
CA ILE A 42 -13.00 2.60 -5.03
C ILE A 42 -14.26 1.76 -5.28
N CYS A 43 -14.14 0.43 -5.34
CA CYS A 43 -15.24 -0.44 -5.74
C CYS A 43 -15.72 -1.41 -4.64
N HIS A 44 -15.18 -1.29 -3.43
CA HIS A 44 -15.52 -2.12 -2.25
C HIS A 44 -15.22 -3.62 -2.35
N GLN A 45 -14.81 -4.14 -3.51
CA GLN A 45 -14.35 -5.52 -3.66
C GLN A 45 -13.13 -5.78 -2.76
N PRO A 46 -13.03 -6.95 -2.10
CA PRO A 46 -11.88 -7.27 -1.25
C PRO A 46 -10.55 -7.20 -2.01
N ILE A 47 -9.56 -6.53 -1.43
CA ILE A 47 -8.19 -6.49 -1.95
C ILE A 47 -7.54 -7.86 -1.82
N VAL A 48 -6.87 -8.30 -2.89
CA VAL A 48 -6.17 -9.59 -2.93
C VAL A 48 -4.66 -9.38 -2.78
N LYS A 49 -3.97 -10.43 -2.32
CA LYS A 49 -2.50 -10.49 -2.26
C LYS A 49 -2.03 -11.75 -2.97
N ILE A 50 -1.20 -11.58 -4.00
CA ILE A 50 -0.59 -12.65 -4.77
C ILE A 50 0.94 -12.57 -4.68
N LYS A 51 1.63 -13.52 -5.32
CA LYS A 51 3.08 -13.50 -5.49
C LYS A 51 3.40 -13.38 -6.98
N VAL A 52 4.10 -12.33 -7.37
CA VAL A 52 4.55 -12.09 -8.75
C VAL A 52 6.07 -12.11 -8.75
N SER A 53 6.67 -13.06 -9.46
CA SER A 53 8.14 -13.23 -9.54
C SER A 53 8.81 -13.20 -8.16
N GLY A 54 8.23 -13.92 -7.20
CA GLY A 54 8.74 -14.01 -5.83
C GLY A 54 8.36 -12.83 -4.90
N ARG A 55 7.83 -11.72 -5.41
CA ARG A 55 7.44 -10.55 -4.61
C ARG A 55 5.95 -10.54 -4.28
N GLY A 56 5.61 -10.17 -3.05
CA GLY A 56 4.21 -10.05 -2.62
C GLY A 56 3.55 -8.80 -3.22
N THR A 57 2.50 -8.97 -4.00
CA THR A 57 1.79 -7.90 -4.71
C THR A 57 0.36 -7.81 -4.18
N HIS A 58 -0.11 -6.60 -3.86
CA HIS A 58 -1.50 -6.35 -3.47
C HIS A 58 -2.19 -5.56 -4.57
N TYR A 59 -3.42 -5.92 -4.93
CA TYR A 59 -4.20 -5.23 -5.96
C TYR A 59 -5.71 -5.46 -5.77
N CYS A 60 -6.52 -4.64 -6.44
CA CYS A 60 -7.96 -4.85 -6.54
C CYS A 60 -8.29 -5.59 -7.85
N PRO A 61 -8.89 -6.80 -7.82
CA PRO A 61 -9.14 -7.58 -9.03
C PRO A 61 -10.21 -6.96 -9.95
N ASN A 62 -11.06 -6.08 -9.41
CA ASN A 62 -12.08 -5.38 -10.20
C ASN A 62 -11.56 -4.08 -10.82
N CYS A 63 -10.76 -3.29 -10.08
CA CYS A 63 -10.24 -2.00 -10.56
C CYS A 63 -8.96 -2.14 -11.40
N GLN A 64 -8.17 -3.19 -11.18
CA GLN A 64 -6.92 -3.44 -11.89
C GLN A 64 -7.06 -4.76 -12.65
N LYS A 65 -7.67 -4.68 -13.83
CA LYS A 65 -7.85 -5.81 -14.74
C LYS A 65 -6.54 -6.05 -15.50
N GLU A 66 -6.29 -7.30 -15.83
CA GLU A 66 -5.28 -7.67 -16.82
C GLU A 66 -5.89 -7.39 -18.20
N ASP A 67 -5.15 -6.72 -19.08
CA ASP A 67 -5.48 -6.59 -20.50
C ASP A 67 -4.98 -7.82 -21.27
#